data_AF-A0A7W1GBL1-F1
#
_entry.id   AF-A0A7W1GBL1-F1
#
_cell.length_a   1.000
_cell.length_b   1.000
_cell.length_c   1.000
_cell.angle_alpha   90.00
_cell.angle_beta   90.00
_cell.angle_gamma   90.00
#
_symmetry.space_group_name_H-M   'P 1'
#
loop_
_entity.id
_entity.type
_entity.pdbx_description
1 polymer ?
#
loop_
_entity_poly.entity_id
_entity_poly.type
_entity_poly.pdbx_seq_one_letter_code
_entity_poly.pdbx_strand_id
1 'polypeptide(L)'
;MAQVAKTREQTSSDPTRKVLDYLYAGKQGSGKAARQSNDTTQPARAKVVEINSVSATTTPAQLGKREQKLYRVLHDLSYGAGRETCIANLPELAEATGFSMSGVQYVVRRLELKGVIVKLQLHLGRGKQQGVEYQVNKASDSPA
;
A
#
# COMPACT_ATOMS: atom_id res chain seq x y z
N MET A 1 -25.51 10.10 57.79
CA MET A 1 -25.86 8.96 56.91
C MET A 1 -25.99 9.47 55.49
N ALA A 2 -25.29 8.79 54.58
CA ALA A 2 -25.34 8.74 53.11
C ALA A 2 -25.83 9.94 52.27
N GLN A 3 -24.91 10.40 51.42
CA GLN A 3 -25.10 11.22 50.23
C GLN A 3 -25.95 10.52 49.15
N VAL A 4 -26.67 11.28 48.31
CA VAL A 4 -26.80 10.95 46.87
C VAL A 4 -26.84 12.24 46.05
N ALA A 5 -25.76 12.48 45.31
CA ALA A 5 -25.64 13.43 44.20
C ALA A 5 -26.07 12.76 42.87
N LYS A 6 -26.02 13.53 41.77
CA LYS A 6 -26.10 13.14 40.32
C LYS A 6 -27.50 13.19 39.69
N THR A 7 -27.74 13.67 38.46
CA THR A 7 -26.87 14.09 37.36
C THR A 7 -27.64 15.03 36.41
N ARG A 8 -26.95 16.07 35.92
CA ARG A 8 -27.26 16.87 34.74
C ARG A 8 -26.91 16.06 33.49
N GLU A 9 -27.83 15.84 32.56
CA GLU A 9 -27.46 15.39 31.22
C GLU A 9 -27.48 16.58 30.26
N GLN A 10 -26.27 17.00 29.91
CA GLN A 10 -25.94 17.90 28.81
C GLN A 10 -25.31 17.06 27.70
N THR A 11 -25.66 17.40 26.46
CA THR A 11 -24.85 17.28 25.22
C THR A 11 -24.43 15.90 24.74
N SER A 12 -24.72 15.58 23.48
CA SER A 12 -23.74 15.76 22.40
C SER A 12 -24.07 14.87 21.19
N SER A 13 -23.87 15.45 20.02
CA SER A 13 -23.99 14.90 18.68
C SER A 13 -23.35 13.51 18.49
N ASP A 14 -24.08 12.58 17.88
CA ASP A 14 -23.50 11.40 17.22
C ASP A 14 -23.97 11.33 15.75
N PRO A 15 -23.10 11.69 14.78
CA PRO A 15 -23.38 11.55 13.36
C PRO A 15 -22.60 10.37 12.77
N THR A 16 -22.69 9.16 13.35
CA THR A 16 -21.94 8.00 12.83
C THR A 16 -22.83 6.80 12.56
N ARG A 17 -23.81 6.92 11.66
CA ARG A 17 -24.53 5.74 11.18
C ARG A 17 -25.17 5.86 9.79
N LYS A 18 -24.49 6.45 8.81
CA LYS A 18 -24.85 6.30 7.38
C LYS A 18 -23.64 6.46 6.45
N VAL A 19 -22.76 5.46 6.41
CA VAL A 19 -21.84 5.29 5.28
C VAL A 19 -21.71 3.80 4.96
N LEU A 20 -22.67 3.27 4.21
CA LEU A 20 -22.53 2.03 3.47
C LEU A 20 -23.54 2.02 2.31
N ASP A 21 -23.38 2.98 1.40
CA ASP A 21 -24.13 3.05 0.13
C ASP A 21 -23.19 3.29 -1.06
N TYR A 22 -22.01 2.69 -1.04
CA TYR A 22 -21.13 2.69 -2.20
C TYR A 22 -20.53 1.32 -2.36
N LEU A 23 -21.30 0.38 -2.92
CA LEU A 23 -20.78 -0.80 -3.60
C LEU A 23 -21.92 -1.51 -4.35
N TYR A 24 -21.76 -1.60 -5.68
CA TYR A 24 -22.48 -2.45 -6.65
C TYR A 24 -23.83 -1.98 -7.20
N ALA A 25 -23.78 -1.05 -8.15
CA ALA A 25 -24.77 -0.94 -9.23
C ALA A 25 -24.05 -0.82 -10.58
N GLY A 26 -23.80 -1.96 -11.23
CA GLY A 26 -23.26 -2.05 -12.59
C GLY A 26 -23.82 -3.29 -13.27
N LYS A 27 -24.99 -3.14 -13.88
CA LYS A 27 -25.68 -4.21 -14.61
C LYS A 27 -24.88 -4.62 -15.85
N GLN A 28 -24.66 -5.92 -15.97
CA GLN A 28 -24.13 -6.58 -17.16
C GLN A 28 -25.17 -6.55 -18.29
N GLY A 29 -24.80 -5.98 -19.43
CA GLY A 29 -25.50 -6.17 -20.69
C GLY A 29 -25.13 -7.54 -21.29
N SER A 30 -26.14 -8.32 -21.66
CA SER A 30 -25.98 -9.54 -22.44
C SER A 30 -25.69 -9.18 -23.90
N GLY A 31 -24.48 -9.45 -24.36
CA GLY A 31 -24.06 -9.37 -25.76
C GLY A 31 -23.57 -10.74 -26.22
N LYS A 32 -24.16 -11.22 -27.32
CA LYS A 32 -24.09 -12.59 -27.82
C LYS A 32 -22.71 -13.00 -28.35
N ALA A 33 -22.51 -14.31 -28.33
CA ALA A 33 -21.42 -15.06 -28.92
C ALA A 33 -21.14 -14.72 -30.40
N ALA A 34 -19.85 -14.66 -30.76
CA ALA A 34 -19.37 -14.93 -32.11
C ALA A 34 -17.88 -15.32 -32.12
N ARG A 35 -17.66 -16.58 -32.50
CA ARG A 35 -16.61 -17.08 -33.43
C ARG A 35 -15.13 -17.04 -33.02
N GLN A 36 -14.60 -18.26 -32.92
CA GLN A 36 -13.19 -18.62 -33.10
C GLN A 36 -12.63 -18.06 -34.42
N SER A 37 -11.41 -17.54 -34.35
CA SER A 37 -10.46 -17.51 -35.45
C SER A 37 -9.06 -17.46 -34.82
N ASN A 38 -8.37 -18.60 -34.83
CA ASN A 38 -6.93 -18.65 -34.62
C ASN A 38 -6.29 -18.16 -35.91
N ASP A 39 -5.61 -17.01 -35.88
CA ASP A 39 -4.73 -16.60 -36.96
C ASP A 39 -3.44 -15.99 -36.39
N THR A 40 -2.35 -16.62 -36.80
CA THR A 40 -0.97 -16.34 -36.45
C THR A 40 -0.53 -15.03 -37.09
N THR A 41 -0.22 -14.00 -36.30
CA THR A 41 0.57 -12.85 -36.79
C THR A 41 1.39 -12.24 -35.65
N GLN A 42 2.70 -12.50 -35.72
CA GLN A 42 3.84 -11.77 -35.15
C GLN A 42 3.84 -11.43 -33.63
N PRO A 43 4.93 -11.74 -32.89
CA PRO A 43 5.12 -11.19 -31.56
C PRO A 43 5.32 -9.68 -31.70
N ALA A 44 4.24 -8.93 -31.44
CA ALA A 44 4.25 -7.49 -31.29
C ALA A 44 5.24 -7.17 -30.16
N ARG A 45 6.45 -6.79 -30.60
CA ARG A 45 7.50 -6.08 -29.88
C ARG A 45 6.88 -5.36 -28.69
N ALA A 46 6.99 -5.99 -27.52
CA ALA A 46 6.53 -5.43 -26.26
C ALA A 46 7.13 -4.02 -26.19
N LYS A 47 6.28 -2.99 -26.27
CA LYS A 47 6.66 -1.66 -25.83
C LYS A 47 6.94 -1.84 -24.34
N VAL A 48 8.22 -2.06 -24.03
CA VAL A 48 8.75 -1.86 -22.69
C VAL A 48 8.36 -0.42 -22.37
N VAL A 49 7.30 -0.27 -21.59
CA VAL A 49 6.95 1.00 -20.99
C VAL A 49 8.12 1.28 -20.07
N GLU A 50 9.03 2.11 -20.54
CA GLU A 50 10.13 2.67 -19.77
C GLU A 50 9.46 3.54 -18.69
N ILE A 51 9.16 2.91 -17.57
CA ILE A 51 8.56 3.57 -16.42
C ILE A 51 9.60 4.56 -15.93
N ASN A 52 9.28 5.85 -16.11
CA ASN A 52 10.00 7.01 -15.65
C ASN A 52 11.00 6.70 -14.54
N SER A 53 12.28 6.80 -14.86
CA SER A 53 13.39 6.79 -13.91
C SER A 53 13.21 7.96 -12.94
N VAL A 54 12.42 7.77 -11.89
CA VAL A 54 12.35 8.71 -10.77
C VAL A 54 13.62 8.51 -9.96
N SER A 55 14.72 9.06 -10.46
CA SER A 55 15.98 9.20 -9.73
C SER A 55 15.81 10.26 -8.65
N ALA A 56 14.96 9.98 -7.66
CA ALA A 56 14.97 10.73 -6.42
C ALA A 56 16.14 10.19 -5.60
N THR A 57 17.23 10.95 -5.55
CA THR A 57 18.43 10.74 -4.72
C THR A 57 18.12 10.93 -3.23
N THR A 58 16.99 10.41 -2.76
CA THR A 58 16.58 10.47 -1.36
C THR A 58 17.40 9.44 -0.58
N THR A 59 18.51 9.90 0.00
CA THR A 59 19.30 9.12 0.96
C THR A 59 18.45 8.83 2.22
N PRO A 60 18.58 7.67 2.89
CA PRO A 60 17.84 7.35 4.12
C PRO A 60 18.00 8.38 5.23
N ALA A 61 19.07 9.18 5.19
CA ALA A 61 19.29 10.32 6.09
C ALA A 61 18.23 11.42 5.97
N GLN A 62 17.58 11.57 4.81
CA GLN A 62 16.53 12.58 4.55
C GLN A 62 15.11 12.10 4.91
N LEU A 63 14.99 10.89 5.44
CA LEU A 63 13.74 10.33 5.92
C LEU A 63 13.46 10.79 7.35
N GLY A 64 12.22 11.13 7.66
CA GLY A 64 11.81 11.40 9.04
C GLY A 64 11.90 10.14 9.90
N LYS A 65 11.99 10.26 11.24
CA LYS A 65 12.16 9.11 12.15
C LYS A 65 11.15 7.97 11.93
N ARG A 66 9.88 8.29 11.65
CA ARG A 66 8.84 7.29 11.34
C ARG A 66 9.03 6.64 9.97
N GLU A 67 9.42 7.42 8.97
CA GLU A 67 9.74 6.96 7.62
C GLU A 67 10.95 6.02 7.65
N GLN A 68 12.00 6.37 8.40
CA GLN A 68 13.19 5.51 8.60
C GLN A 68 12.83 4.17 9.23
N LYS A 69 11.99 4.17 10.28
CA LYS A 69 11.59 2.94 10.97
C LYS A 69 10.85 1.99 10.03
N LEU A 70 9.88 2.50 9.27
CA LEU A 70 9.13 1.70 8.31
C LEU A 70 10.00 1.25 7.13
N TYR A 71 10.86 2.14 6.61
CA TYR A 71 11.80 1.82 5.55
C TYR A 71 12.73 0.67 5.95
N ARG A 72 13.26 0.70 7.18
CA ARG A 72 14.12 -0.38 7.69
C ARG A 72 13.40 -1.72 7.70
N VAL A 73 12.15 -1.77 8.18
CA VAL A 73 11.36 -3.01 8.17
C VAL A 73 11.17 -3.54 6.75
N LEU A 74 10.81 -2.67 5.79
CA LEU A 74 10.66 -3.08 4.38
C LEU A 74 12.00 -3.53 3.78
N HIS A 75 13.09 -2.82 4.08
CA HIS A 75 14.43 -3.16 3.61
C HIS A 75 14.92 -4.49 4.17
N ASP A 76 14.71 -4.77 5.46
CA ASP A 76 15.01 -6.07 6.07
C ASP A 76 14.18 -7.19 5.44
N LEU A 77 12.89 -6.95 5.16
CA LEU A 77 12.02 -7.93 4.49
C LEU A 77 12.41 -8.22 3.04
N SER A 78 12.86 -7.22 2.29
CA SER A 78 13.30 -7.40 0.91
C SER A 78 14.74 -7.96 0.86
N TYR A 79 15.71 -7.17 1.32
CA TYR A 79 17.13 -7.49 1.18
C TYR A 79 17.59 -8.58 2.14
N GLY A 80 16.90 -8.78 3.27
CA GLY A 80 17.14 -9.95 4.13
C GLY A 80 16.80 -11.27 3.43
N ALA A 81 15.91 -11.25 2.43
CA ALA A 81 15.60 -12.39 1.57
C ALA A 81 16.40 -12.39 0.24
N GLY A 82 17.35 -11.46 0.07
CA GLY A 82 18.16 -11.33 -1.14
C GLY A 82 17.40 -10.81 -2.37
N ARG A 83 16.26 -10.14 -2.17
CA ARG A 83 15.43 -9.57 -3.25
C ARG A 83 15.23 -8.08 -3.03
N GLU A 84 15.03 -7.33 -4.11
CA GLU A 84 14.68 -5.90 -4.04
C GLU A 84 13.18 -5.67 -3.81
N THR A 85 12.36 -6.70 -3.95
CA THR A 85 10.92 -6.67 -3.68
C THR A 85 10.55 -7.50 -2.46
N CYS A 86 9.49 -7.10 -1.76
CA CYS A 86 8.88 -7.85 -0.66
C CYS A 86 7.35 -7.74 -0.72
N ILE A 87 6.66 -8.76 -0.23
CA ILE A 87 5.20 -8.74 -0.07
C ILE A 87 4.92 -8.49 1.41
N ALA A 88 4.17 -7.42 1.70
CA ALA A 88 3.81 -7.08 3.07
C ALA A 88 2.37 -6.58 3.17
N ASN A 89 1.69 -6.92 4.26
CA ASN A 89 0.40 -6.36 4.60
C ASN A 89 0.55 -5.13 5.48
N LEU A 90 -0.32 -4.14 5.28
CA LEU A 90 -0.41 -2.97 6.15
C LEU A 90 -0.54 -3.32 7.66
N PRO A 91 -1.38 -4.30 8.09
CA PRO A 91 -1.41 -4.72 9.49
C PRO A 91 -0.09 -5.28 10.00
N GLU A 92 0.60 -6.12 9.23
CA GLU A 92 1.91 -6.67 9.64
C GLU A 92 2.96 -5.55 9.78
N LEU A 93 2.93 -4.57 8.87
CA LEU A 93 3.79 -3.39 8.95
C LEU A 93 3.44 -2.52 10.18
N ALA A 94 2.17 -2.41 10.53
CA ALA A 94 1.71 -1.69 11.72
C ALA A 94 2.21 -2.35 13.00
N GLU A 95 2.11 -3.67 13.10
CA GLU A 95 2.64 -4.45 14.22
C GLU A 95 4.17 -4.35 14.32
N ALA A 96 4.88 -4.56 13.21
CA ALA A 96 6.35 -4.50 13.19
C ALA A 96 6.90 -3.11 13.56
N THR A 97 6.18 -2.04 13.20
CA THR A 97 6.59 -0.66 13.51
C THR A 97 5.99 -0.12 14.81
N GLY A 98 4.96 -0.75 15.37
CA GLY A 98 4.17 -0.23 16.48
C GLY A 98 3.36 1.03 16.11
N PHE A 99 3.05 1.22 14.82
CA PHE A 99 2.26 2.36 14.34
C PHE A 99 0.79 1.98 14.21
N SER A 100 -0.10 2.98 14.23
CA SER A 100 -1.49 2.77 13.83
C SER A 100 -1.58 2.50 12.32
N MET A 101 -2.61 1.78 11.89
CA MET A 101 -2.88 1.49 10.48
C MET A 101 -2.86 2.73 9.59
N SER A 102 -3.55 3.80 10.01
CA SER A 102 -3.56 5.08 9.28
C SER A 102 -2.18 5.74 9.26
N GLY A 103 -1.40 5.60 10.34
CA GLY A 103 -0.03 6.07 10.42
C GLY A 103 0.88 5.36 9.42
N VAL A 104 0.77 4.04 9.31
CA VAL A 104 1.50 3.26 8.30
C VAL A 104 1.12 3.70 6.90
N GLN A 105 -0.17 3.78 6.58
CA GLN A 105 -0.61 4.22 5.25
C GLN A 105 -0.06 5.59 4.86
N TYR A 106 -0.08 6.54 5.80
CA TYR A 106 0.50 7.86 5.61
C TYR A 106 2.00 7.79 5.33
N VAL A 107 2.75 7.03 6.13
CA VAL A 107 4.21 6.90 5.99
C VAL A 107 4.57 6.17 4.69
N VAL A 108 3.85 5.11 4.32
CA VAL A 108 4.01 4.41 3.03
C VAL A 108 3.84 5.40 1.88
N ARG A 109 2.77 6.21 1.89
CA ARG A 109 2.54 7.23 0.86
C ARG A 109 3.67 8.25 0.80
N ARG A 110 4.22 8.65 1.94
CA ARG A 110 5.37 9.58 2.00
C ARG A 110 6.64 8.96 1.42
N LEU A 111 6.93 7.70 1.73
CA LEU A 111 8.07 6.97 1.17
C LEU A 111 7.94 6.78 -0.35
N GLU A 112 6.73 6.50 -0.81
CA GLU A 112 6.39 6.40 -2.24
C GLU A 112 6.59 7.73 -2.96
N LEU A 113 6.08 8.84 -2.39
CA LEU A 113 6.30 10.19 -2.94
C LEU A 113 7.78 10.59 -2.98
N LYS A 114 8.59 10.06 -2.06
CA LYS A 114 10.05 10.29 -2.03
C LYS A 114 10.83 9.39 -2.99
N GLY A 115 10.16 8.47 -3.69
CA GLY A 115 10.79 7.53 -4.63
C GLY A 115 11.63 6.45 -3.94
N VAL A 116 11.49 6.27 -2.63
CA VAL A 116 12.29 5.31 -1.85
C VAL A 116 11.68 3.90 -1.91
N ILE A 117 10.36 3.83 -2.07
CA ILE A 117 9.64 2.59 -2.30
C ILE A 117 8.68 2.76 -3.48
N VAL A 118 8.37 1.66 -4.16
CA VAL A 118 7.36 1.61 -5.23
C VAL A 118 6.37 0.49 -4.93
N LYS A 119 5.08 0.78 -5.04
CA LYS A 119 4.04 -0.27 -4.99
C LYS A 119 3.92 -0.90 -6.37
N LEU A 120 4.09 -2.21 -6.44
CA LEU A 120 4.04 -2.95 -7.71
C LEU A 120 2.68 -3.59 -7.94
N GLN A 121 2.38 -4.66 -7.21
CA GLN A 121 1.17 -5.45 -7.40
C GLN A 121 0.47 -5.74 -6.07
N LEU A 122 -0.86 -5.86 -6.14
CA LEU A 122 -1.67 -6.33 -5.04
C LEU A 122 -1.89 -7.84 -5.19
N HIS A 123 -1.37 -8.62 -4.26
CA HIS A 123 -1.52 -10.08 -4.21
C HIS A 123 -2.77 -10.43 -3.40
N LEU A 124 -3.83 -10.84 -4.11
CA LEU A 124 -5.09 -11.34 -3.54
C LEU A 124 -5.25 -12.82 -3.88
N GLY A 125 -5.52 -13.65 -2.88
CA GLY A 125 -5.78 -15.08 -3.13
C GLY A 125 -5.70 -15.97 -1.89
N ARG A 126 -6.43 -17.09 -1.95
CA ARG A 126 -6.43 -18.11 -0.88
C ARG A 126 -5.23 -19.05 -1.11
N GLY A 127 -4.38 -19.22 -0.10
CA GLY A 127 -3.25 -20.17 -0.14
C GLY A 127 -1.89 -19.59 -0.56
N LYS A 128 -1.75 -18.27 -0.67
CA LYS A 128 -0.47 -17.56 -0.87
C LYS A 128 -0.35 -16.39 0.12
N GLN A 129 0.87 -15.88 0.29
CA GLN A 129 1.09 -14.64 1.03
C GLN A 129 0.32 -13.50 0.36
N GLN A 130 -0.67 -12.96 1.07
CA GLN A 130 -1.47 -11.83 0.61
C GLN A 130 -0.76 -10.53 0.95
N GLY A 131 -1.03 -9.47 0.20
CA GLY A 131 -0.57 -8.13 0.53
C GLY A 131 -0.15 -7.31 -0.66
N VAL A 132 0.51 -6.19 -0.39
CA VAL A 132 1.04 -5.33 -1.43
C VAL A 132 2.51 -5.67 -1.62
N GLU A 133 2.90 -5.84 -2.88
CA GLU A 133 4.29 -5.96 -3.25
C GLU A 133 4.93 -4.58 -3.31
N TYR A 134 6.00 -4.41 -2.54
CA TYR A 134 6.80 -3.21 -2.46
C TYR A 134 8.19 -3.49 -3.01
N GLN A 135 8.62 -2.68 -3.98
CA GLN A 135 10.03 -2.59 -4.38
C GLN A 135 10.71 -1.56 -3.49
N VAL A 136 11.83 -1.94 -2.88
CA VAL A 136 12.61 -1.07 -2.02
C VAL A 136 13.86 -0.65 -2.78
N ASN A 137 13.91 0.63 -3.14
CA ASN A 137 15.08 1.18 -3.79
C ASN A 137 16.20 1.27 -2.76
N LYS A 138 17.39 0.76 -3.11
CA LYS A 138 18.59 1.16 -2.40
C LYS A 138 18.71 2.65 -2.64
N ALA A 139 18.76 3.43 -1.57
CA ALA A 139 19.36 4.74 -1.74
C ALA A 139 20.75 4.49 -2.32
N SER A 140 21.00 5.03 -3.50
CA SER A 140 22.34 5.02 -4.06
C SER A 140 23.22 5.73 -3.05
N ASP A 141 23.96 4.96 -2.27
CA ASP A 141 25.08 5.41 -1.46
C ASP A 141 26.17 5.78 -2.46
N SER A 142 25.95 6.89 -3.16
CA SER A 142 26.94 7.50 -4.03
C SER A 142 27.46 8.69 -3.24
N PRO A 143 28.54 8.54 -2.46
CA PRO A 143 29.25 9.71 -1.95
C PRO A 143 29.74 10.49 -3.17
N ALA A 144 29.28 11.74 -3.29
CA ALA A 144 29.89 12.73 -4.18
C ALA A 144 31.19 13.24 -3.55
#